data_AF-A0A7Y0DG84-F1
#
_entry.id   AF-A0A7Y0DG84-F1
#
_cell.length_a   1.000
_cell.length_b   1.000
_cell.length_c   1.000
_cell.angle_alpha   90.00
_cell.angle_beta   90.00
_cell.angle_gamma   90.00
#
_symmetry.space_group_name_H-M   'P 1'
#
loop_
_entity.id
_entity.type
_entity.pdbx_description
1 polymer ?
#
loop_
_entity_poly.entity_id
_entity_poly.type
_entity_poly.pdbx_seq_one_letter_code
_entity_poly.pdbx_strand_id
1 'polypeptide(L)'
;MTRTLADILRDALADADRRGIRSPTLDRLSNSDVQMLAEKTLAFLRTRPSSESTIPGWRQVGSFEAGVIRWWNEEIDSPVTTDTDVPLRKLRAQIYDYLDDEFGLISKAPGQNAPIHLSPAGEVLPPDETDEAPREIFIGPGGAGFGDAVKNRVVELAAMRKVAEHFEGWEFDDVSLQKVGWDITFTRGLDERHVEVKGVFGRRPSVLLTRNEVDKAAGDPLWSLVVVTQALVAPVVHEFDRNAVVDAASPYVYRAELDRT
;
A
#
# COMPACT_ATOMS: atom_id res chain seq x y z
N MET A 1 1.53 21.67 1.61
CA MET A 1 2.19 21.37 0.32
C MET A 1 2.33 19.86 0.23
N THR A 2 1.93 19.25 -0.89
CA THR A 2 2.12 17.82 -1.11
C THR A 2 3.59 17.54 -1.36
N ARG A 3 4.21 16.70 -0.53
CA ARG A 3 5.63 16.33 -0.68
C ARG A 3 5.82 15.56 -2.00
N THR A 4 6.86 15.87 -2.74
CA THR A 4 7.19 15.20 -4.01
C THR A 4 8.25 14.11 -3.82
N LEU A 5 8.44 13.27 -4.85
CA LEU A 5 9.55 12.31 -4.90
C LEU A 5 10.91 13.03 -4.73
N ALA A 6 11.09 14.14 -5.42
CA ALA A 6 12.30 14.95 -5.35
C ALA A 6 12.55 15.49 -3.94
N ASP A 7 11.51 15.94 -3.24
CA ASP A 7 11.62 16.41 -1.85
C ASP A 7 12.10 15.29 -0.92
N ILE A 8 11.53 14.07 -1.05
CA ILE A 8 11.98 12.90 -0.26
C ILE A 8 13.46 12.62 -0.50
N LEU A 9 13.87 12.54 -1.77
CA LEU A 9 15.23 12.17 -2.14
C LEU A 9 16.24 13.23 -1.66
N ARG A 10 15.93 14.53 -1.83
CA ARG A 10 16.78 15.62 -1.34
C ARG A 10 16.90 15.61 0.18
N ASP A 11 15.79 15.40 0.89
CA ASP A 11 15.80 15.34 2.36
C ASP A 11 16.58 14.12 2.88
N ALA A 12 16.42 12.97 2.23
CA ALA A 12 17.14 11.74 2.59
C ALA A 12 18.65 11.90 2.37
N LEU A 13 19.06 12.51 1.25
CA LEU A 13 20.46 12.82 0.96
C LEU A 13 21.02 13.85 1.95
N ALA A 14 20.26 14.90 2.28
CA ALA A 14 20.68 15.90 3.26
C ALA A 14 20.80 15.31 4.68
N ASP A 15 19.91 14.39 5.08
CA ASP A 15 20.05 13.67 6.36
C ASP A 15 21.28 12.76 6.36
N ALA A 16 21.54 12.08 5.23
CA ALA A 16 22.71 11.24 5.10
C ALA A 16 24.02 12.04 5.25
N ASP A 17 24.11 13.18 4.57
CA ASP A 17 25.25 14.09 4.63
C ASP A 17 25.47 14.66 6.05
N ARG A 18 24.41 15.19 6.67
CA ARG A 18 24.47 15.70 8.06
C ARG A 18 25.00 14.68 9.07
N ARG A 19 24.80 13.39 8.78
CA ARG A 19 25.20 12.28 9.66
C ARG A 19 26.49 11.60 9.21
N GLY A 20 27.14 12.07 8.14
CA GLY A 20 28.35 11.47 7.59
C GLY A 20 28.16 10.04 7.09
N ILE A 21 26.94 9.64 6.71
CA ILE A 21 26.67 8.32 6.15
C ILE A 21 26.70 8.37 4.62
N ARG A 22 27.24 7.31 4.02
CA ARG A 22 27.50 7.26 2.57
C ARG A 22 26.22 7.22 1.71
N SER A 23 25.14 6.67 2.25
CA SER A 23 23.89 6.43 1.52
C SER A 23 22.70 6.53 2.46
N PRO A 24 21.61 7.23 2.09
CA PRO A 24 20.35 7.15 2.83
C PRO A 24 19.83 5.72 2.90
N THR A 25 19.03 5.45 3.94
CA THR A 25 18.44 4.14 4.20
C THR A 25 16.97 4.25 4.58
N LEU A 26 16.21 3.23 4.20
CA LEU A 26 14.75 3.15 4.32
C LEU A 26 14.26 3.34 5.77
N ASP A 27 15.00 2.83 6.76
CA ASP A 27 14.68 2.94 8.20
C ASP A 27 14.66 4.38 8.73
N ARG A 28 15.19 5.34 7.95
CA ARG A 28 15.22 6.76 8.33
C ARG A 28 14.20 7.61 7.58
N LEU A 29 13.47 7.01 6.65
CA LEU A 29 12.37 7.66 5.98
C LEU A 29 11.11 7.46 6.81
N SER A 30 10.19 8.43 6.77
CA SER A 30 8.87 8.17 7.34
C SER A 30 8.16 7.10 6.50
N ASN A 31 7.24 6.36 7.10
CA ASN A 31 6.50 5.33 6.37
C ASN A 31 5.85 5.88 5.08
N SER A 32 5.34 7.14 5.03
CA SER A 32 4.78 7.66 3.75
C SER A 32 5.82 7.82 2.68
N ASP A 33 7.02 8.23 3.07
CA ASP A 33 8.05 8.51 2.10
C ASP A 33 8.54 7.21 1.49
N VAL A 34 8.68 6.16 2.32
CA VAL A 34 8.94 4.80 1.84
C VAL A 34 7.86 4.35 0.86
N GLN A 35 6.59 4.55 1.21
CA GLN A 35 5.45 4.16 0.37
C GLN A 35 5.42 4.91 -0.96
N MET A 36 5.51 6.24 -0.94
CA MET A 36 5.54 7.06 -2.15
C MET A 36 6.75 6.72 -3.02
N LEU A 37 7.91 6.48 -2.41
CA LEU A 37 9.11 6.06 -3.12
C LEU A 37 8.91 4.69 -3.77
N ALA A 38 8.32 3.72 -3.07
CA ALA A 38 8.01 2.40 -3.60
C ALA A 38 6.98 2.46 -4.75
N GLU A 39 5.89 3.21 -4.57
CA GLU A 39 4.84 3.41 -5.59
C GLU A 39 5.42 4.01 -6.87
N LYS A 40 6.10 5.16 -6.74
CA LYS A 40 6.70 5.87 -7.89
C LYS A 40 7.75 5.00 -8.58
N THR A 41 8.53 4.24 -7.81
CA THR A 41 9.54 3.32 -8.36
C THR A 41 8.92 2.17 -9.13
N LEU A 42 7.89 1.52 -8.58
CA LEU A 42 7.20 0.45 -9.29
C LEU A 42 6.51 0.97 -10.56
N ALA A 43 5.85 2.14 -10.47
CA ALA A 43 5.23 2.79 -11.62
C ALA A 43 6.27 3.05 -12.72
N PHE A 44 7.42 3.61 -12.36
CA PHE A 44 8.52 3.85 -13.29
C PHE A 44 9.04 2.54 -13.92
N LEU A 45 9.29 1.50 -13.12
CA LEU A 45 9.73 0.18 -13.60
C LEU A 45 8.74 -0.43 -14.61
N ARG A 46 7.43 -0.27 -14.40
CA ARG A 46 6.38 -0.74 -15.32
C ARG A 46 6.36 -0.01 -16.67
N THR A 47 6.95 1.18 -16.78
CA THR A 47 7.11 1.89 -18.06
C THR A 47 8.30 1.41 -18.89
N ARG A 48 9.19 0.62 -18.29
CA ARG A 48 10.46 0.26 -18.93
C ARG A 48 10.24 -0.80 -20.02
N PRO A 49 11.08 -0.79 -21.07
CA PRO A 49 11.14 -1.91 -22.01
C PRO A 49 11.33 -3.23 -21.24
N SER A 50 10.46 -4.18 -21.51
CA SER A 50 10.44 -5.47 -20.82
C SER A 50 10.25 -6.62 -21.80
N SER A 51 10.67 -7.80 -21.38
CA SER A 51 10.45 -9.06 -22.09
C SER A 51 9.64 -10.02 -21.21
N GLU A 52 9.25 -11.17 -21.76
CA GLU A 52 8.59 -12.21 -20.99
C GLU A 52 9.50 -12.71 -19.87
N SER A 53 8.93 -12.87 -18.67
CA SER A 53 9.63 -13.36 -17.50
C SER A 53 9.71 -14.89 -17.51
N THR A 54 10.69 -15.44 -16.79
CA THR A 54 10.70 -16.86 -16.43
C THR A 54 9.62 -17.24 -15.41
N ILE A 55 9.07 -16.25 -14.70
CA ILE A 55 7.89 -16.41 -13.84
C ILE A 55 6.63 -16.30 -14.73
N PRO A 56 5.78 -17.33 -14.81
CA PRO A 56 4.61 -17.30 -15.68
C PRO A 56 3.72 -16.07 -15.45
N GLY A 57 3.32 -15.40 -16.54
CA GLY A 57 2.48 -14.19 -16.51
C GLY A 57 3.23 -12.89 -16.20
N TRP A 58 4.44 -12.96 -15.65
CA TRP A 58 5.22 -11.79 -15.28
C TRP A 58 6.02 -11.24 -16.47
N ARG A 59 6.53 -10.01 -16.32
CA ARG A 59 7.50 -9.41 -17.25
C ARG A 59 8.85 -9.24 -16.57
N GLN A 60 9.93 -9.19 -17.34
CA GLN A 60 11.26 -8.90 -16.81
C GLN A 60 11.87 -7.66 -17.44
N VAL A 61 12.50 -6.83 -16.59
CA VAL A 61 13.26 -5.64 -16.99
C VAL A 61 14.73 -5.93 -16.68
N GLY A 62 15.60 -5.80 -17.69
CA GLY A 62 17.04 -5.98 -17.49
C GLY A 62 17.62 -4.90 -16.56
N SER A 63 18.72 -5.22 -15.89
CA SER A 63 19.31 -4.33 -14.88
C SER A 63 19.77 -2.99 -15.46
N PHE A 64 20.18 -2.96 -16.74
CA PHE A 64 20.56 -1.75 -17.45
C PHE A 64 19.32 -0.93 -17.84
N GLU A 65 18.26 -1.60 -18.26
CA GLU A 65 16.99 -0.98 -18.65
C GLU A 65 16.26 -0.40 -17.45
N ALA A 66 16.45 -0.96 -16.25
CA ALA A 66 15.76 -0.54 -15.03
C ALA A 66 15.99 0.95 -14.70
N GLY A 67 17.22 1.46 -14.80
CA GLY A 67 17.52 2.90 -14.82
C GLY A 67 17.06 3.73 -13.62
N VAL A 68 16.74 3.10 -12.46
CA VAL A 68 16.09 3.79 -11.34
C VAL A 68 16.98 4.84 -10.68
N ILE A 69 18.29 4.60 -10.53
CA ILE A 69 19.18 5.59 -9.89
C ILE A 69 19.35 6.80 -10.81
N ARG A 70 19.53 6.56 -12.10
CA ARG A 70 19.59 7.60 -13.12
C ARG A 70 18.32 8.46 -13.09
N TRP A 71 17.15 7.83 -13.09
CA TRP A 71 15.88 8.56 -13.02
C TRP A 71 15.74 9.35 -11.70
N TRP A 72 16.04 8.75 -10.54
CA TRP A 72 16.01 9.47 -9.27
C TRP A 72 16.96 10.67 -9.25
N ASN A 73 18.13 10.57 -9.89
CA ASN A 73 19.06 11.68 -10.03
C ASN A 73 18.52 12.78 -10.95
N GLU A 74 17.83 12.42 -12.04
CA GLU A 74 17.14 13.38 -12.92
C GLU A 74 16.04 14.14 -12.14
N GLU A 75 15.25 13.47 -11.30
CA GLU A 75 14.19 14.09 -10.49
C GLU A 75 14.68 15.14 -9.47
N ILE A 76 15.92 15.00 -8.99
CA ILE A 76 16.52 15.94 -8.03
C ILE A 76 17.47 16.95 -8.67
N ASP A 77 17.53 17.00 -10.01
CA ASP A 77 18.46 17.81 -10.78
C ASP A 77 19.94 17.56 -10.39
N SER A 78 20.27 16.31 -10.06
CA SER A 78 21.64 15.92 -9.70
C SER A 78 22.56 16.03 -10.91
N PRO A 79 23.79 16.54 -10.76
CA PRO A 79 24.78 16.53 -11.84
C PRO A 79 25.25 15.10 -12.19
N VAL A 80 24.86 14.09 -11.41
CA VAL A 80 25.22 12.69 -11.64
C VAL A 80 24.23 12.02 -12.59
N THR A 81 24.68 11.74 -13.82
CA THR A 81 23.83 11.21 -14.90
C THR A 81 23.92 9.69 -15.08
N THR A 82 24.59 8.99 -14.15
CA THR A 82 24.87 7.54 -14.27
C THR A 82 24.21 6.73 -13.17
N ASP A 83 23.81 5.50 -13.49
CA ASP A 83 23.25 4.51 -12.54
C ASP A 83 24.32 4.01 -11.52
N THR A 84 25.58 4.40 -11.71
CA THR A 84 26.70 4.06 -10.82
C THR A 84 26.80 4.99 -9.61
N ASP A 85 25.87 5.92 -9.43
CA ASP A 85 25.91 6.80 -8.27
C ASP A 85 25.80 6.02 -6.95
N VAL A 86 26.70 6.32 -6.03
CA VAL A 86 26.87 5.55 -4.79
C VAL A 86 25.84 5.89 -3.71
N PRO A 87 25.45 7.15 -3.49
CA PRO A 87 24.56 7.52 -2.40
C PRO A 87 23.20 6.83 -2.47
N LEU A 88 22.54 6.82 -3.63
CA LEU A 88 21.18 6.28 -3.75
C LEU A 88 21.11 4.75 -3.92
N ARG A 89 22.23 4.08 -4.18
CA ARG A 89 22.24 2.64 -4.47
C ARG A 89 21.66 1.80 -3.35
N LYS A 90 22.01 2.11 -2.10
CA LYS A 90 21.52 1.38 -0.93
C LYS A 90 20.02 1.59 -0.71
N LEU A 91 19.56 2.83 -0.81
CA LEU A 91 18.14 3.17 -0.70
C LEU A 91 17.32 2.44 -1.78
N ARG A 92 17.78 2.43 -3.04
CA ARG A 92 17.12 1.67 -4.11
C ARG A 92 17.04 0.18 -3.79
N ALA A 93 18.15 -0.42 -3.33
CA ALA A 93 18.15 -1.84 -2.98
C ALA A 93 17.09 -2.15 -1.91
N GLN A 94 17.02 -1.33 -0.86
CA GLN A 94 16.02 -1.48 0.20
C GLN A 94 14.58 -1.25 -0.28
N ILE A 95 14.35 -0.34 -1.23
CA ILE A 95 13.02 -0.16 -1.84
C ILE A 95 12.64 -1.39 -2.69
N TYR A 96 13.61 -2.01 -3.36
CA TYR A 96 13.35 -3.27 -4.05
C TYR A 96 13.05 -4.41 -3.08
N ASP A 97 13.82 -4.55 -2.00
CA ASP A 97 13.54 -5.53 -0.95
C ASP A 97 12.14 -5.29 -0.37
N TYR A 98 11.77 -4.04 -0.12
CA TYR A 98 10.43 -3.66 0.33
C TYR A 98 9.32 -4.05 -0.67
N LEU A 99 9.52 -3.85 -1.97
CA LEU A 99 8.58 -4.24 -3.03
C LEU A 99 8.50 -5.76 -3.24
N ASP A 100 9.55 -6.50 -2.92
CA ASP A 100 9.61 -7.96 -3.01
C ASP A 100 8.99 -8.59 -1.75
N ASP A 101 9.53 -8.27 -0.57
CA ASP A 101 9.20 -8.89 0.71
C ASP A 101 7.80 -8.48 1.19
N GLU A 102 7.49 -7.18 1.24
CA GLU A 102 6.21 -6.72 1.81
C GLU A 102 5.05 -6.83 0.81
N PHE A 103 5.35 -6.97 -0.48
CA PHE A 103 4.36 -6.79 -1.54
C PHE A 103 4.35 -7.83 -2.66
N GLY A 104 5.48 -8.45 -2.99
CA GLY A 104 5.57 -9.51 -3.99
C GLY A 104 5.20 -8.99 -5.37
N LEU A 105 5.51 -7.72 -5.61
CA LEU A 105 5.24 -7.03 -6.87
C LEU A 105 6.45 -7.03 -7.79
N ILE A 106 7.62 -7.27 -7.20
CA ILE A 106 8.83 -7.56 -7.94
C ILE A 106 9.45 -8.83 -7.37
N SER A 107 10.34 -9.44 -8.14
CA SER A 107 11.25 -10.47 -7.67
C SER A 107 12.62 -10.26 -8.32
N LYS A 108 13.69 -10.44 -7.56
CA LYS A 108 15.07 -10.33 -8.07
C LYS A 108 15.73 -11.70 -8.06
N ALA A 109 16.17 -12.17 -9.22
CA ALA A 109 17.02 -13.35 -9.25
C ALA A 109 18.35 -13.09 -8.51
N PRO A 110 18.99 -14.10 -7.91
CA PRO A 110 20.29 -13.93 -7.28
C PRO A 110 21.36 -13.57 -8.33
N GLY A 111 22.16 -12.54 -8.07
CA GLY A 111 23.31 -12.18 -8.91
C GLY A 111 23.48 -10.68 -9.16
N GLN A 112 24.71 -10.27 -9.48
CA GLN A 112 24.94 -8.90 -9.97
C GLN A 112 24.42 -8.80 -11.41
N ASN A 113 23.57 -7.82 -11.68
CA ASN A 113 22.87 -7.61 -12.96
C ASN A 113 21.74 -8.59 -13.26
N ALA A 114 21.18 -9.24 -12.23
CA ALA A 114 19.96 -10.00 -12.39
C ALA A 114 18.81 -9.11 -12.91
N PRO A 115 17.96 -9.64 -13.81
CA PRO A 115 16.75 -8.94 -14.22
C PRO A 115 15.80 -8.76 -13.02
N ILE A 116 14.98 -7.72 -13.10
CA ILE A 116 13.88 -7.47 -12.16
C ILE A 116 12.63 -8.05 -12.79
N HIS A 117 12.06 -9.07 -12.16
CA HIS A 117 10.77 -9.62 -12.55
C HIS A 117 9.67 -8.75 -11.95
N LEU A 118 8.67 -8.38 -12.74
CA LEU A 118 7.56 -7.51 -12.36
C LEU A 118 6.25 -8.27 -12.51
N SER A 119 5.42 -8.20 -11.46
CA SER A 119 4.09 -8.80 -11.49
C SER A 119 3.17 -8.08 -12.50
N PRO A 120 2.16 -8.76 -13.05
CA PRO A 120 1.11 -8.11 -13.82
C PRO A 120 0.47 -6.95 -13.06
N ALA A 121 0.00 -5.93 -13.78
CA ALA A 121 -0.84 -4.91 -13.18
C ALA A 121 -2.14 -5.55 -12.69
N GLY A 122 -2.30 -5.71 -11.38
CA GLY A 122 -3.50 -6.27 -10.76
C GLY A 122 -3.40 -7.74 -10.30
N GLU A 123 -2.24 -8.39 -10.42
CA GLU A 123 -2.06 -9.76 -9.92
C GLU A 123 -0.85 -9.80 -8.96
N VAL A 124 -1.09 -10.31 -7.75
CA VAL A 124 -0.11 -10.43 -6.67
C VAL A 124 0.05 -11.90 -6.34
N LEU A 125 1.27 -12.35 -6.10
CA LEU A 125 1.53 -13.71 -5.59
C LEU A 125 0.74 -13.91 -4.28
N PRO A 126 0.07 -15.06 -4.09
CA PRO A 126 -0.54 -15.37 -2.80
C PRO A 126 0.53 -15.26 -1.68
N PRO A 127 0.16 -14.73 -0.50
CA PRO A 127 1.08 -14.64 0.62
C PRO A 127 1.63 -16.03 0.97
N ASP A 128 2.92 -16.09 1.26
CA ASP A 128 3.56 -17.31 1.76
C ASP A 128 2.92 -17.71 3.11
N GLU A 129 2.64 -19.00 3.29
CA GLU A 129 1.91 -19.52 4.46
C GLU A 129 2.70 -19.34 5.78
N THR A 130 3.99 -18.98 5.71
CA THR A 130 4.90 -18.90 6.85
C THR A 130 5.05 -17.51 7.48
N ASP A 131 4.32 -16.50 7.04
CA ASP A 131 4.53 -15.12 7.52
C ASP A 131 3.84 -14.92 8.89
N GLU A 132 4.56 -15.05 10.01
CA GLU A 132 3.98 -15.00 11.36
C GLU A 132 3.78 -13.56 11.92
N ALA A 133 2.69 -13.45 12.71
CA ALA A 133 2.30 -12.42 13.69
C ALA A 133 1.81 -11.02 13.21
N PRO A 134 0.67 -10.51 13.77
CA PRO A 134 0.27 -9.11 13.62
C PRO A 134 1.27 -8.16 14.30
N ARG A 135 1.82 -7.19 13.56
CA ARG A 135 2.67 -6.12 14.11
C ARG A 135 1.82 -5.11 14.92
N GLU A 136 2.43 -4.52 15.96
CA GLU A 136 1.79 -3.66 16.98
C GLU A 136 0.88 -2.54 16.41
N ILE A 137 -0.29 -2.35 17.05
CA ILE A 137 -1.30 -1.35 16.68
C ILE A 137 -1.12 -0.09 17.54
N PHE A 138 -0.84 1.06 16.92
CA PHE A 138 -0.82 2.37 17.59
C PHE A 138 -2.16 3.09 17.42
N ILE A 139 -2.74 3.58 18.52
CA ILE A 139 -4.03 4.31 18.56
C ILE A 139 -3.75 5.81 18.71
N GLY A 140 -4.42 6.67 17.96
CA GLY A 140 -4.32 8.14 18.07
C GLY A 140 -5.69 8.82 18.02
N PRO A 141 -5.77 10.15 18.16
CA PRO A 141 -7.03 10.89 18.28
C PRO A 141 -7.99 10.80 17.07
N GLY A 142 -7.55 10.17 15.97
CA GLY A 142 -8.32 9.99 14.72
C GLY A 142 -8.85 8.57 14.48
N GLY A 143 -8.81 7.68 15.49
CA GLY A 143 -9.30 6.31 15.36
C GLY A 143 -8.23 5.24 15.62
N ALA A 144 -8.64 3.99 15.46
CA ALA A 144 -7.78 2.85 15.71
C ALA A 144 -6.94 2.56 14.45
N GLY A 145 -5.63 2.84 14.51
CA GLY A 145 -4.63 2.19 13.66
C GLY A 145 -3.97 3.03 12.56
N PHE A 146 -2.64 2.97 12.59
CA PHE A 146 -1.67 3.14 11.50
C PHE A 146 -1.43 4.57 10.98
N GLY A 147 -0.38 5.22 11.47
CA GLY A 147 0.26 6.32 10.75
C GLY A 147 -0.46 7.68 10.76
N ASP A 148 0.11 8.58 9.97
CA ASP A 148 -0.31 9.98 9.78
C ASP A 148 -1.71 10.06 9.13
N ALA A 149 -2.59 10.90 9.68
CA ALA A 149 -3.97 11.05 9.24
C ALA A 149 -4.10 11.39 7.74
N VAL A 150 -3.12 12.10 7.17
CA VAL A 150 -3.09 12.39 5.73
C VAL A 150 -2.91 11.10 4.91
N LYS A 151 -2.10 10.16 5.40
CA LYS A 151 -1.80 8.88 4.72
C LYS A 151 -3.00 7.95 4.74
N ASN A 152 -3.68 7.86 5.88
CA ASN A 152 -4.90 7.05 5.99
C ASN A 152 -5.98 7.54 5.04
N ARG A 153 -6.10 8.87 4.87
CA ARG A 153 -7.03 9.43 3.90
C ARG A 153 -6.66 9.07 2.46
N VAL A 154 -5.38 9.04 2.09
CA VAL A 154 -4.94 8.64 0.74
C VAL A 154 -5.23 7.16 0.48
N VAL A 155 -4.95 6.28 1.47
CA VAL A 155 -5.27 4.85 1.40
C VAL A 155 -6.78 4.61 1.29
N GLU A 156 -7.57 5.30 2.10
CA GLU A 156 -9.03 5.25 2.09
C GLU A 156 -9.59 5.66 0.73
N LEU A 157 -9.16 6.81 0.18
CA LEU A 157 -9.62 7.28 -1.13
C LEU A 157 -9.22 6.33 -2.27
N ALA A 158 -8.01 5.76 -2.22
CA ALA A 158 -7.56 4.79 -3.20
C ALA A 158 -8.36 3.49 -3.13
N ALA A 159 -8.69 3.03 -1.92
CA ALA A 159 -9.54 1.87 -1.69
C ALA A 159 -10.97 2.12 -2.21
N MET A 160 -11.61 3.23 -1.82
CA MET A 160 -12.95 3.61 -2.28
C MET A 160 -13.06 3.64 -3.80
N ARG A 161 -12.07 4.28 -4.46
CA ARG A 161 -12.00 4.28 -5.92
C ARG A 161 -11.89 2.87 -6.49
N LYS A 162 -11.02 2.03 -5.92
CA LYS A 162 -10.82 0.67 -6.41
C LYS A 162 -12.05 -0.21 -6.24
N VAL A 163 -12.79 -0.03 -5.15
CA VAL A 163 -14.07 -0.72 -4.91
C VAL A 163 -15.12 -0.26 -5.94
N ALA A 164 -15.24 1.04 -6.19
CA ALA A 164 -16.15 1.54 -7.23
C ALA A 164 -15.82 0.96 -8.62
N GLU A 165 -14.53 0.81 -8.97
CA GLU A 165 -14.09 0.12 -10.20
C GLU A 165 -14.43 -1.38 -10.18
N HIS A 166 -14.40 -2.05 -9.03
CA HIS A 166 -14.71 -3.47 -8.90
C HIS A 166 -16.18 -3.78 -9.14
N PHE A 167 -17.08 -2.90 -8.71
CA PHE A 167 -18.53 -2.99 -8.92
C PHE A 167 -18.99 -2.32 -10.22
N GLU A 168 -18.18 -2.39 -11.28
CA GLU A 168 -18.56 -1.84 -12.60
C GLU A 168 -19.92 -2.40 -13.05
N GLY A 169 -20.80 -1.51 -13.53
CA GLY A 169 -22.17 -1.86 -13.91
C GLY A 169 -23.20 -1.80 -12.77
N TRP A 170 -22.80 -1.37 -11.57
CA TRP A 170 -23.69 -0.93 -10.50
C TRP A 170 -23.69 0.61 -10.43
N GLU A 171 -24.85 1.19 -10.10
CA GLU A 171 -24.91 2.58 -9.63
C GLU A 171 -24.43 2.62 -8.17
N PHE A 172 -23.86 3.73 -7.72
CA PHE A 172 -23.36 3.82 -6.35
C PHE A 172 -23.51 5.22 -5.74
N ASP A 173 -23.75 5.24 -4.43
CA ASP A 173 -23.80 6.44 -3.59
C ASP A 173 -22.73 6.33 -2.48
N ASP A 174 -21.90 7.37 -2.33
CA ASP A 174 -20.99 7.52 -1.19
C ASP A 174 -21.78 8.00 0.04
N VAL A 175 -21.95 7.10 1.00
CA VAL A 175 -22.68 7.32 2.25
C VAL A 175 -21.77 7.32 3.48
N SER A 176 -20.45 7.28 3.29
CA SER A 176 -19.42 7.23 4.35
C SER A 176 -19.58 8.33 5.41
N LEU A 177 -20.02 9.53 5.01
CA LEU A 177 -20.24 10.66 5.92
C LEU A 177 -21.61 10.66 6.61
N GLN A 178 -22.51 9.73 6.25
CA GLN A 178 -23.89 9.69 6.75
C GLN A 178 -24.03 8.87 8.04
N LYS A 179 -22.96 8.20 8.49
CA LYS A 179 -22.92 7.37 9.72
C LYS A 179 -23.94 6.23 9.72
N VAL A 180 -24.24 5.68 8.55
CA VAL A 180 -25.17 4.55 8.39
C VAL A 180 -24.52 3.19 8.72
N GLY A 181 -23.18 3.15 8.78
CA GLY A 181 -22.37 2.00 9.19
C GLY A 181 -21.87 1.12 8.03
N TRP A 182 -21.83 1.71 6.85
CA TRP A 182 -21.09 1.30 5.66
C TRP A 182 -20.70 2.56 4.88
N ASP A 183 -19.86 2.42 3.86
CA ASP A 183 -19.30 3.55 3.10
C ASP A 183 -19.99 3.79 1.77
N ILE A 184 -20.35 2.73 1.05
CA ILE A 184 -20.95 2.82 -0.30
C ILE A 184 -22.22 1.97 -0.37
N THR A 185 -23.30 2.55 -0.87
CA THR A 185 -24.47 1.78 -1.31
C THR A 185 -24.36 1.54 -2.81
N PHE A 186 -24.34 0.29 -3.24
CA PHE A 186 -24.40 -0.09 -4.66
C PHE A 186 -25.81 -0.58 -5.01
N THR A 187 -26.33 -0.16 -6.16
CA THR A 187 -27.64 -0.59 -6.67
C THR A 187 -27.56 -1.06 -8.12
N ARG A 188 -28.32 -2.11 -8.46
CA ARG A 188 -28.43 -2.61 -9.83
C ARG A 188 -29.78 -3.26 -10.05
N GLY A 189 -30.69 -2.52 -10.68
CA GLY A 189 -32.07 -2.96 -10.85
C GLY A 189 -32.79 -3.03 -9.50
N LEU A 190 -33.08 -4.24 -9.03
CA LEU A 190 -33.70 -4.48 -7.72
C LEU A 190 -32.69 -4.94 -6.66
N ASP A 191 -31.44 -5.18 -7.06
CA ASP A 191 -30.39 -5.60 -6.15
C ASP A 191 -29.74 -4.38 -5.49
N GLU A 192 -29.44 -4.50 -4.20
CA GLU A 192 -28.77 -3.48 -3.39
C GLU A 192 -27.68 -4.14 -2.55
N ARG A 193 -26.56 -3.44 -2.34
CA ARG A 193 -25.47 -3.86 -1.45
C ARG A 193 -24.99 -2.70 -0.60
N HIS A 194 -24.76 -2.98 0.67
CA HIS A 194 -24.16 -2.05 1.63
C HIS A 194 -22.71 -2.46 1.85
N VAL A 195 -21.77 -1.64 1.39
CA VAL A 195 -20.36 -1.99 1.35
C VAL A 195 -19.56 -1.09 2.29
N GLU A 196 -18.98 -1.68 3.33
CA GLU A 196 -17.93 -1.07 4.14
C GLU A 196 -16.59 -1.26 3.44
N VAL A 197 -15.79 -0.19 3.29
CA VAL A 197 -14.53 -0.22 2.55
C VAL A 197 -13.36 0.01 3.48
N LYS A 198 -12.41 -0.92 3.50
CA LYS A 198 -11.15 -0.75 4.23
C LYS A 198 -9.97 -0.85 3.29
N GLY A 199 -9.10 0.16 3.31
CA GLY A 199 -7.81 0.11 2.62
C GLY A 199 -6.70 -0.32 3.57
N VAL A 200 -5.86 -1.25 3.13
CA VAL A 200 -4.62 -1.59 3.83
C VAL A 200 -3.44 -1.57 2.88
N PHE A 201 -2.27 -1.30 3.45
CA PHE A 201 -1.06 -1.18 2.67
C PHE A 201 -0.41 -2.54 2.38
N GLY A 202 -0.35 -3.46 3.34
CA GLY A 202 0.25 -4.78 3.16
C GLY A 202 -0.62 -5.73 2.33
N ARG A 203 -0.14 -6.97 2.12
CA ARG A 203 -0.86 -8.03 1.38
C ARG A 203 -1.99 -8.68 2.18
N ARG A 204 -2.01 -8.51 3.51
CA ARG A 204 -2.98 -9.17 4.39
C ARG A 204 -4.20 -8.27 4.63
N PRO A 205 -5.43 -8.79 4.50
CA PRO A 205 -6.66 -8.05 4.75
C PRO A 205 -6.97 -7.95 6.26
N SER A 206 -5.99 -7.52 7.07
CA SER A 206 -6.16 -7.33 8.51
C SER A 206 -6.57 -5.89 8.79
N VAL A 207 -7.80 -5.68 9.25
CA VAL A 207 -8.41 -4.35 9.44
C VAL A 207 -9.02 -4.21 10.82
N LEU A 208 -9.18 -2.96 11.26
CA LEU A 208 -9.92 -2.65 12.48
C LEU A 208 -11.34 -2.27 12.09
N LEU A 209 -12.31 -2.89 12.75
CA LEU A 209 -13.72 -2.58 12.61
C LEU A 209 -14.22 -1.84 13.84
N THR A 210 -15.06 -0.83 13.62
CA THR A 210 -15.76 -0.17 14.73
C THR A 210 -16.89 -1.05 15.26
N ARG A 211 -17.33 -0.81 16.49
CA ARG A 211 -18.50 -1.51 17.05
C ARG A 211 -19.73 -1.37 16.14
N ASN A 212 -19.95 -0.17 15.60
CA ASN A 212 -21.08 0.09 14.72
C ASN A 212 -20.99 -0.73 13.42
N GLU A 213 -19.80 -0.88 12.83
CA GLU A 213 -19.60 -1.73 11.64
C GLU A 213 -19.90 -3.21 11.96
N VAL A 214 -19.44 -3.72 13.11
CA VAL A 214 -19.73 -5.09 13.54
C VAL A 214 -21.23 -5.29 13.79
N ASP A 215 -21.88 -4.33 14.46
CA ASP A 215 -23.32 -4.37 14.73
C ASP A 215 -24.13 -4.34 13.42
N LYS A 216 -23.69 -3.57 12.42
CA LYS A 216 -24.32 -3.54 11.08
C LYS A 216 -24.10 -4.82 10.30
N ALA A 217 -22.89 -5.38 10.29
CA ALA A 217 -22.65 -6.70 9.72
C ALA A 217 -23.58 -7.76 10.34
N ALA A 218 -23.81 -7.71 11.65
CA ALA A 218 -24.70 -8.64 12.35
C ALA A 218 -26.21 -8.39 12.11
N GLY A 219 -26.62 -7.18 11.71
CA GLY A 219 -28.03 -6.80 11.56
C GLY A 219 -28.54 -6.70 10.12
N ASP A 220 -27.67 -6.36 9.18
CA ASP A 220 -28.04 -6.01 7.81
C ASP A 220 -27.66 -7.12 6.82
N PRO A 221 -28.64 -7.78 6.16
CA PRO A 221 -28.37 -8.86 5.22
C PRO A 221 -27.70 -8.42 3.92
N LEU A 222 -27.73 -7.12 3.59
CA LEU A 222 -27.10 -6.57 2.39
C LEU A 222 -25.67 -6.11 2.65
N TRP A 223 -25.21 -6.18 3.90
CA TRP A 223 -23.91 -5.68 4.33
C TRP A 223 -22.77 -6.64 3.95
N SER A 224 -21.67 -6.08 3.46
CA SER A 224 -20.42 -6.78 3.18
C SER A 224 -19.22 -5.87 3.45
N LEU A 225 -18.09 -6.49 3.75
CA LEU A 225 -16.81 -5.80 3.90
C LEU A 225 -15.98 -6.01 2.65
N VAL A 226 -15.44 -4.92 2.10
CA VAL A 226 -14.46 -4.98 1.03
C VAL A 226 -13.15 -4.41 1.52
N VAL A 227 -12.12 -5.27 1.57
CA VAL A 227 -10.77 -4.88 1.94
C VAL A 227 -9.92 -4.76 0.68
N VAL A 228 -9.32 -3.59 0.47
CA VAL A 228 -8.36 -3.35 -0.62
C VAL A 228 -6.95 -3.43 -0.05
N THR A 229 -6.25 -4.53 -0.31
CA THR A 229 -4.83 -4.67 0.05
C THR A 229 -3.95 -3.98 -0.97
N GLN A 230 -2.76 -3.53 -0.56
CA GLN A 230 -1.79 -2.88 -1.46
C GLN A 230 -2.36 -1.64 -2.16
N ALA A 231 -3.26 -0.93 -1.45
CA ALA A 231 -4.16 0.09 -1.98
C ALA A 231 -3.49 1.24 -2.76
N LEU A 232 -2.20 1.49 -2.52
CA LEU A 232 -1.48 2.59 -3.19
C LEU A 232 -0.57 2.12 -4.33
N VAL A 233 -0.26 0.83 -4.41
CA VAL A 233 0.82 0.34 -5.28
C VAL A 233 0.31 -0.65 -6.34
N ALA A 234 -0.48 -1.64 -5.91
CA ALA A 234 -1.10 -2.63 -6.78
C ALA A 234 -2.36 -3.16 -6.10
N PRO A 235 -3.46 -2.38 -6.11
CA PRO A 235 -4.63 -2.67 -5.32
C PRO A 235 -5.26 -4.03 -5.66
N VAL A 236 -5.46 -4.87 -4.65
CA VAL A 236 -6.18 -6.16 -4.75
C VAL A 236 -7.42 -6.09 -3.86
N VAL A 237 -8.56 -6.47 -4.42
CA VAL A 237 -9.88 -6.38 -3.75
C VAL A 237 -10.23 -7.74 -3.15
N HIS A 238 -10.63 -7.75 -1.89
CA HIS A 238 -11.12 -8.92 -1.16
C HIS A 238 -12.52 -8.63 -0.63
N GLU A 239 -13.52 -9.38 -1.08
CA GLU A 239 -14.89 -9.31 -0.54
C GLU A 239 -15.08 -10.34 0.58
N PHE A 240 -15.65 -9.90 1.69
CA PHE A 240 -16.06 -10.75 2.80
C PHE A 240 -17.54 -10.54 3.08
N ASP A 241 -18.30 -11.63 3.12
CA ASP A 241 -19.68 -11.56 3.56
C ASP A 241 -19.78 -11.25 5.05
N ARG A 242 -20.96 -10.78 5.45
CA ARG A 242 -21.27 -10.41 6.83
C ARG A 242 -20.97 -11.50 7.88
N ASN A 243 -21.19 -12.78 7.56
CA ASN A 243 -21.01 -13.85 8.54
C ASN A 243 -19.51 -14.11 8.74
N ALA A 244 -18.74 -14.15 7.65
CA ALA A 244 -17.28 -14.27 7.71
C ALA A 244 -16.65 -13.14 8.56
N VAL A 245 -17.16 -11.92 8.44
CA VAL A 245 -16.70 -10.78 9.24
C VAL A 245 -17.07 -10.93 10.72
N VAL A 246 -18.32 -11.25 11.03
CA VAL A 246 -18.78 -11.40 12.42
C VAL A 246 -18.05 -12.54 13.12
N ASP A 247 -17.82 -13.67 12.43
CA ASP A 247 -17.13 -14.83 12.97
C ASP A 247 -15.64 -14.57 13.22
N ALA A 248 -15.01 -13.74 12.38
CA ALA A 248 -13.60 -13.36 12.52
C ALA A 248 -13.38 -12.21 13.51
N ALA A 249 -14.40 -11.39 13.79
CA ALA A 249 -14.27 -10.20 14.61
C ALA A 249 -14.03 -10.56 16.09
N SER A 250 -12.79 -10.37 16.54
CA SER A 250 -12.46 -10.44 17.96
C SER A 250 -12.45 -9.04 18.59
N PRO A 251 -13.06 -8.83 19.77
CA PRO A 251 -12.98 -7.55 20.47
C PRO A 251 -11.52 -7.19 20.76
N TYR A 252 -11.00 -6.13 20.13
CA TYR A 252 -9.56 -5.85 20.13
C TYR A 252 -9.14 -4.52 20.76
N VAL A 253 -10.06 -3.56 20.99
CA VAL A 253 -9.65 -2.19 21.38
C VAL A 253 -10.32 -1.69 22.67
N TYR A 254 -9.47 -1.31 23.63
CA TYR A 254 -9.77 -0.36 24.70
C TYR A 254 -8.58 0.58 24.90
N ARG A 255 -8.81 1.90 24.92
CA ARG A 255 -7.81 2.91 25.33
C ARG A 255 -8.35 3.70 26.50
N ALA A 256 -7.57 3.81 27.57
CA ALA A 256 -7.86 4.65 28.73
C ALA A 256 -6.65 5.54 29.04
N GLU A 257 -6.90 6.84 29.21
CA GLU A 257 -5.94 7.82 29.71
C GLU A 257 -6.53 8.42 30.99
N LEU A 258 -5.89 8.19 32.13
CA LEU A 258 -6.41 8.49 33.47
C LEU A 258 -5.37 9.28 34.27
N ASP A 259 -5.73 10.48 34.74
CA ASP A 259 -4.97 11.23 35.74
C ASP A 259 -5.65 11.13 37.11
N ARG A 260 -4.86 11.14 38.21
CA ARG A 260 -5.38 10.99 39.58
C ARG A 260 -6.26 12.19 39.96
N THR A 261 -7.43 11.89 40.52
CA THR A 261 -8.37 12.82 41.18
C THR A 261 -7.72 13.73 42.20
#